data_AF-A0A9P5PRD2-F1
#
_entry.id   AF-A0A9P5PRD2-F1
#
_cell.length_a   1.000
_cell.length_b   1.000
_cell.length_c   1.000
_cell.angle_alpha   90.00
_cell.angle_beta   90.00
_cell.angle_gamma   90.00
#
_symmetry.space_group_name_H-M   'P 1'
#
loop_
_entity.id
_entity.type
_entity.pdbx_description
1 polymer ?
#
loop_
_entity_poly.entity_id
_entity_poly.type
_entity_poly.pdbx_seq_one_letter_code
_entity_poly.pdbx_strand_id
1 'polypeptide(L)'
;IFEVEELQILRTGVQLMLGDLRALYDRQIEGSHNGRPAVLFSEYTGNRGRPRTVIHPEFLRWAYGHATTSGLSHFLGISRRTVRRRLLDAGITLPDIHAQAASIASTSSVGYLSTITDEQLDALINQLRIHYSRAGIRMIDDGYSRLITGLRASNNNRGQTVMSLFLLA
;
A
#
# COMPACT_ATOMS: atom_id res chain seq x y z
N ILE A 1 -30.65 -18.58 -16.57
CA ILE A 1 -30.28 -17.25 -17.11
C ILE A 1 -31.23 -16.27 -16.43
N PHE A 2 -30.73 -15.22 -15.78
CA PHE A 2 -31.60 -14.24 -15.13
C PHE A 2 -32.36 -13.43 -16.18
N GLU A 3 -33.61 -13.09 -15.87
CA GLU A 3 -34.38 -12.13 -16.68
C GLU A 3 -33.69 -10.76 -16.65
N VAL A 4 -33.85 -9.98 -17.72
CA VAL A 4 -33.18 -8.67 -17.85
C VAL A 4 -33.61 -7.74 -16.70
N GLU A 5 -34.85 -7.85 -16.24
CA GLU A 5 -35.38 -7.06 -15.12
C GLU A 5 -34.73 -7.43 -13.78
N GLU A 6 -34.52 -8.71 -13.50
CA GLU A 6 -33.88 -9.18 -12.27
C GLU A 6 -32.42 -8.72 -12.19
N LEU A 7 -31.71 -8.71 -13.32
CA LEU A 7 -30.34 -8.18 -13.41
C LEU A 7 -30.29 -6.67 -13.12
N GLN A 8 -31.30 -5.91 -13.56
CA GLN A 8 -31.36 -4.48 -13.24
C GLN A 8 -31.60 -4.26 -11.74
N ILE A 9 -32.52 -5.02 -11.14
CA ILE A 9 -32.80 -4.93 -9.70
C ILE A 9 -31.53 -5.24 -8.88
N LEU A 10 -30.82 -6.31 -9.23
CA LEU A 10 -29.56 -6.67 -8.56
C LEU A 10 -28.50 -5.58 -8.72
N ARG A 11 -28.34 -5.02 -9.93
CA ARG A 11 -27.37 -3.96 -10.20
C ARG A 11 -27.67 -2.71 -9.37
N THR A 12 -28.95 -2.30 -9.31
CA THR A 12 -29.38 -1.17 -8.49
C THR A 12 -29.14 -1.43 -7.00
N GLY A 13 -29.47 -2.62 -6.50
CA GLY A 13 -29.23 -3.00 -5.11
C GLY A 13 -27.75 -2.92 -4.71
N VAL A 14 -26.85 -3.46 -5.55
CA VAL A 14 -25.41 -3.40 -5.31
C VAL A 14 -24.89 -1.96 -5.35
N GLN A 15 -25.41 -1.13 -6.26
CA GLN A 15 -25.03 0.29 -6.33
C GLN A 15 -25.43 1.06 -5.07
N LEU A 16 -26.62 0.80 -4.52
CA LEU A 16 -27.08 1.39 -3.27
C LEU A 16 -26.20 0.95 -2.09
N MET A 17 -25.92 -0.35 -1.97
CA MET A 17 -25.00 -0.88 -0.94
C MET A 17 -23.61 -0.26 -1.01
N LEU A 18 -23.05 -0.08 -2.22
CA LEU A 18 -21.76 0.58 -2.40
C LEU A 18 -21.80 2.06 -2.01
N GLY A 19 -22.93 2.74 -2.26
CA GLY A 19 -23.18 4.10 -1.79
C GLY A 19 -23.17 4.19 -0.27
N ASP A 20 -23.91 3.29 0.39
CA ASP A 20 -24.00 3.24 1.85
C ASP A 20 -22.64 2.95 2.50
N LEU A 21 -21.87 2.00 1.96
CA LEU A 21 -20.53 1.69 2.45
C LEU A 21 -19.59 2.89 2.35
N ARG A 22 -19.63 3.64 1.23
CA ARG A 22 -18.84 4.86 1.08
C ARG A 22 -19.26 5.92 2.10
N ALA A 23 -20.56 6.13 2.27
CA ALA A 23 -21.06 7.10 3.25
C ALA A 23 -20.66 6.74 4.69
N LEU A 24 -20.68 5.45 5.05
CA LEU A 24 -20.21 4.99 6.36
C LEU A 24 -18.70 5.20 6.53
N TYR A 25 -17.91 4.88 5.51
CA TYR A 25 -16.47 5.10 5.52
C TYR A 25 -16.14 6.59 5.65
N ASP A 26 -16.81 7.45 4.91
CA ASP A 26 -16.62 8.90 4.98
C ASP A 26 -17.02 9.44 6.36
N ARG A 27 -18.14 9.01 6.95
CA ARG A 27 -18.50 9.35 8.34
C ARG A 27 -17.47 8.85 9.34
N GLN A 28 -16.89 7.68 9.12
CA GLN A 28 -15.85 7.14 10.00
C GLN A 28 -14.55 7.96 9.86
N ILE A 29 -14.19 8.38 8.65
CA ILE A 29 -13.08 9.29 8.39
C ILE A 29 -13.33 10.65 9.02
N GLU A 30 -14.51 11.24 8.84
CA GLU A 30 -14.90 12.53 9.42
C GLU A 30 -14.95 12.46 10.95
N GLY A 31 -15.48 11.38 11.52
CA GLY A 31 -15.42 11.11 12.96
C GLY A 31 -13.99 10.93 13.46
N SER A 32 -13.13 10.30 12.65
CA SER A 32 -11.68 10.14 12.89
C SER A 32 -10.91 11.46 12.69
N HIS A 33 -11.45 12.41 11.93
CA HIS A 33 -10.87 13.75 11.79
C HIS A 33 -10.99 14.61 13.06
N ASN A 34 -11.69 14.14 14.09
CA ASN A 34 -11.57 14.70 15.46
C ASN A 34 -10.22 14.41 16.14
N GLY A 35 -9.32 13.74 15.43
CA GLY A 35 -7.90 13.82 15.68
C GLY A 35 -7.26 12.69 14.90
N ARG A 36 -6.29 13.02 14.05
CA ARG A 36 -5.19 12.06 13.84
C ARG A 36 -4.83 11.62 15.25
N PRO A 37 -5.08 10.35 15.68
CA PRO A 37 -4.69 9.94 17.02
C PRO A 37 -3.25 10.38 17.09
N ALA A 38 -2.93 11.29 18.00
CA ALA A 38 -1.73 12.11 17.85
C ALA A 38 -0.55 11.16 18.01
N VAL A 39 -0.15 10.52 16.92
CA VAL A 39 0.85 9.45 16.93
C VAL A 39 2.16 10.06 17.37
N LEU A 40 2.32 11.36 17.08
CA LEU A 40 3.43 12.22 17.42
C LEU A 40 2.95 13.26 18.42
N PHE A 41 3.57 13.26 19.59
CA PHE A 41 3.47 14.35 20.56
C PHE A 41 4.85 14.99 20.74
N SER A 42 4.89 16.30 20.90
CA SER A 42 6.09 17.00 21.38
C SER A 42 6.05 17.04 22.90
N GLU A 43 6.99 16.35 23.53
CA GLU A 43 7.15 16.38 24.99
C GLU A 43 8.18 17.45 25.36
N TYR A 44 7.77 18.38 26.21
CA TYR A 44 8.62 19.41 26.79
C TYR A 44 9.14 18.90 28.13
N THR A 45 10.46 18.67 28.24
CA THR A 45 11.08 18.10 29.44
C THR A 45 11.42 19.15 30.51
N GLY A 46 11.04 20.41 30.32
CA GLY A 46 11.38 21.54 31.20
C GLY A 46 12.84 22.00 31.12
N ASN A 47 13.74 21.23 30.51
CA ASN A 47 15.13 21.59 30.30
C ASN A 47 15.30 22.44 29.04
N ARG A 48 16.31 23.33 29.03
CA ARG A 48 16.69 24.08 27.82
C ARG A 48 17.06 23.10 26.71
N GLY A 49 16.34 23.15 25.58
CA GLY A 49 16.60 22.29 24.42
C GLY A 49 15.40 22.16 23.49
N ARG A 50 15.62 21.50 22.34
CA ARG A 50 14.54 21.19 21.37
C ARG A 50 13.59 20.14 21.97
N PRO A 51 12.25 20.33 21.90
CA PRO A 51 11.27 19.37 22.40
C PRO A 51 11.46 18.00 21.78
N ARG A 52 11.24 16.94 22.57
CA ARG A 52 11.44 15.56 22.11
C ARG A 52 10.17 15.08 21.42
N THR A 53 10.28 14.60 20.18
CA THR A 53 9.14 13.96 19.50
C THR A 53 8.91 12.56 20.07
N VAL A 54 7.84 12.36 20.82
CA VAL A 54 7.38 11.08 21.36
C VAL A 54 6.41 10.44 20.37
N ILE A 55 6.60 9.14 20.14
CA ILE A 55 5.72 8.35 19.28
C ILE A 55 5.00 7.35 20.18
N HIS A 56 3.69 7.17 20.00
CA HIS A 56 2.94 6.18 20.78
C HIS A 56 3.53 4.76 20.57
N PRO A 57 3.93 4.03 21.64
CA PRO A 57 4.67 2.78 21.49
C PRO A 57 3.85 1.66 20.82
N GLU A 58 2.56 1.56 21.13
CA GLU A 58 1.68 0.55 20.50
C GLU A 58 1.51 0.79 18.99
N PHE A 59 1.41 2.06 18.57
CA PHE A 59 1.36 2.39 17.14
C PHE A 59 2.67 1.99 16.47
N LEU A 60 3.81 2.29 17.10
CA LEU A 60 5.14 1.96 16.61
C LEU A 60 5.31 0.45 16.43
N ARG A 61 4.82 -0.35 17.39
CA ARG A 61 4.83 -1.82 17.33
C ARG A 61 3.97 -2.34 16.17
N TRP A 62 2.75 -1.85 16.03
CA TRP A 62 1.86 -2.22 14.93
C TRP A 62 2.45 -1.84 13.56
N ALA A 63 2.88 -0.59 13.42
CA ALA A 63 3.36 -0.04 12.16
C ALA A 63 4.68 -0.68 11.70
N TYR A 64 5.54 -1.06 12.64
CA TYR A 64 6.79 -1.78 12.32
C TYR A 64 6.54 -3.17 11.74
N GLY A 65 5.42 -3.82 12.07
CA GLY A 65 5.04 -5.10 11.45
C GLY A 65 4.58 -4.97 9.99
N HIS A 66 4.22 -3.76 9.54
CA HIS A 66 3.60 -3.52 8.24
C HIS A 66 4.46 -2.65 7.30
N ALA A 67 5.43 -1.91 7.85
CA ALA A 67 6.23 -0.96 7.09
C ALA A 67 7.70 -0.95 7.54
N THR A 68 8.60 -0.73 6.58
CA THR A 68 10.02 -0.56 6.85
C THR A 68 10.30 0.74 7.60
N THR A 69 11.44 0.84 8.28
CA THR A 69 11.87 2.08 8.97
C THR A 69 11.94 3.30 8.05
N SER A 70 12.28 3.10 6.76
CA SER A 70 12.26 4.16 5.75
C SER A 70 10.83 4.60 5.41
N GLY A 71 9.90 3.64 5.26
CA GLY A 71 8.48 3.94 5.04
C GLY A 71 7.87 4.70 6.22
N LEU A 72 8.15 4.26 7.44
CA LEU A 72 7.72 4.94 8.67
C LEU A 72 8.30 6.36 8.79
N SER A 73 9.57 6.55 8.40
CA SER A 73 10.21 7.87 8.40
C SER A 73 9.51 8.85 7.46
N HIS A 74 9.18 8.39 6.25
CA HIS A 74 8.44 9.21 5.28
C HIS A 74 7.01 9.49 5.75
N PHE A 75 6.32 8.47 6.26
CA PHE A 75 4.94 8.59 6.75
C PHE A 75 4.82 9.55 7.95
N LEU A 76 5.74 9.45 8.91
CA LEU A 76 5.72 10.25 10.13
C LEU A 76 6.41 11.62 9.97
N GLY A 77 7.06 11.89 8.83
CA GLY A 77 7.80 13.13 8.60
C GLY A 77 8.98 13.35 9.55
N ILE A 78 9.57 12.28 10.08
CA ILE A 78 10.71 12.32 11.01
C ILE A 78 11.89 11.52 10.47
N SER A 79 13.11 11.83 10.92
CA SER A 79 14.30 11.12 10.46
C SER A 79 14.27 9.63 10.80
N ARG A 80 14.81 8.78 9.92
CA ARG A 80 15.00 7.33 10.17
C ARG A 80 15.73 7.06 11.48
N ARG A 81 16.70 7.91 11.83
CA ARG A 81 17.44 7.83 13.10
C ARG A 81 16.52 8.01 14.30
N THR A 82 15.56 8.94 14.22
CA THR A 82 14.56 9.17 15.27
C THR A 82 13.65 7.95 15.41
N VAL A 83 13.13 7.42 14.30
CA VAL A 83 12.29 6.20 14.30
C VAL A 83 13.03 5.03 14.94
N ARG A 84 14.28 4.77 14.53
CA ARG A 84 15.11 3.70 15.07
C ARG A 84 15.36 3.86 16.57
N ARG A 85 15.68 5.08 17.02
CA ARG A 85 15.85 5.36 18.45
C ARG A 85 14.57 5.09 19.24
N ARG A 86 13.40 5.46 18.69
CA ARG A 86 12.11 5.21 19.35
C ARG A 86 11.72 3.73 19.40
N LEU A 87 12.05 2.95 18.37
CA LEU A 87 11.90 1.49 18.41
C LEU A 87 12.73 0.89 19.55
N LEU A 88 13.99 1.32 19.70
CA LEU A 88 14.87 0.90 20.78
C LEU A 88 14.34 1.33 22.16
N ASP A 89 13.94 2.60 22.30
CA ASP A 89 13.36 3.14 23.54
C ASP A 89 12.11 2.35 23.98
N ALA A 90 11.29 1.89 23.02
CA ALA A 90 10.07 1.13 23.27
C ALA A 90 10.32 -0.35 23.61
N GLY A 91 11.59 -0.80 23.67
CA GLY A 91 11.91 -2.23 23.86
C GLY A 91 11.49 -3.10 22.69
N ILE A 92 11.14 -2.49 21.55
CA ILE A 92 10.98 -3.16 20.25
C ILE A 92 12.40 -3.28 19.67
N THR A 93 13.32 -3.84 20.47
CA THR A 93 14.61 -4.31 19.97
C THR A 93 14.31 -5.23 18.81
N LEU A 94 14.94 -5.01 17.66
CA LEU A 94 14.81 -5.87 16.47
C LEU A 94 14.65 -7.32 16.94
N PRO A 95 13.42 -7.89 16.93
CA PRO A 95 13.39 -9.28 16.56
C PRO A 95 14.02 -9.24 15.19
N ASP A 96 14.91 -10.15 14.95
CA ASP A 96 15.34 -10.45 13.62
C ASP A 96 14.08 -10.89 12.85
N ILE A 97 13.20 -9.96 12.48
CA ILE A 97 11.98 -10.23 11.72
C ILE A 97 12.42 -10.67 10.32
N HIS A 98 13.67 -10.38 9.92
CA HIS A 98 14.31 -11.06 8.81
C HIS A 98 14.78 -12.50 9.13
N ALA A 99 15.26 -12.85 10.32
CA ALA A 99 15.53 -14.26 10.66
C ALA A 99 14.30 -15.09 11.06
N GLN A 100 13.23 -14.48 11.57
CA GLN A 100 11.94 -15.17 11.71
C GLN A 100 11.16 -15.23 10.39
N ALA A 101 11.39 -14.29 9.46
CA ALA A 101 10.99 -14.50 8.07
C ALA A 101 11.83 -15.60 7.39
N ALA A 102 13.04 -15.90 7.88
CA ALA A 102 13.84 -17.05 7.40
C ALA A 102 13.42 -18.38 8.05
N SER A 103 12.90 -18.40 9.28
CA SER A 103 12.39 -19.63 9.93
C SER A 103 10.90 -19.91 9.66
N ILE A 104 10.16 -18.92 9.15
CA ILE A 104 8.80 -19.07 8.59
C ILE A 104 8.85 -18.88 7.05
N ALA A 105 10.04 -18.99 6.44
CA ALA A 105 10.22 -19.16 4.99
C ALA A 105 9.73 -20.55 4.49
N SER A 106 8.61 -21.02 5.02
CA SER A 106 7.83 -22.11 4.44
C SER A 106 6.33 -21.86 4.49
N THR A 107 5.84 -20.69 4.94
CA THR A 107 4.42 -20.32 4.71
C THR A 107 4.21 -18.81 4.64
N SER A 108 4.30 -18.30 3.41
CA SER A 108 3.42 -17.24 2.86
C SER A 108 3.27 -15.92 3.63
N SER A 109 4.23 -15.01 3.44
CA SER A 109 3.90 -13.59 3.28
C SER A 109 3.57 -13.35 1.81
N VAL A 110 2.31 -12.99 1.56
CA VAL A 110 1.67 -12.68 0.28
C VAL A 110 2.29 -11.44 -0.39
N GLY A 111 3.55 -11.54 -0.80
CA GLY A 111 3.90 -11.08 -2.13
C GLY A 111 3.43 -12.19 -3.07
N TYR A 112 2.73 -11.86 -4.15
CA TYR A 112 2.34 -12.83 -5.18
C TYR A 112 3.61 -13.43 -5.82
N LEU A 113 4.28 -14.35 -5.13
CA LEU A 113 5.14 -15.34 -5.73
C LEU A 113 4.18 -16.22 -6.52
N SER A 114 3.95 -15.84 -7.77
CA SER A 114 3.20 -16.62 -8.72
C SER A 114 3.72 -18.06 -8.65
N THR A 115 2.84 -19.02 -8.35
CA THR A 115 3.11 -20.47 -8.41
C THR A 115 3.32 -20.95 -9.85
N ILE A 116 3.65 -20.03 -10.75
CA ILE A 116 3.84 -20.29 -12.16
C ILE A 116 5.18 -21.01 -12.29
N THR A 117 5.15 -22.22 -12.84
CA THR A 117 6.41 -22.91 -13.17
C THR A 117 7.07 -22.19 -14.34
N ASP A 118 8.36 -22.42 -14.53
CA ASP A 118 9.11 -21.80 -15.62
C ASP A 118 8.49 -22.15 -16.98
N GLU A 119 8.02 -23.39 -17.14
CA GLU A 119 7.33 -23.83 -18.36
C GLU A 119 5.98 -23.13 -18.57
N GLN A 120 5.26 -22.84 -17.48
CA GLN A 120 4.01 -22.08 -17.54
C GLN A 120 4.28 -20.60 -17.86
N LEU A 121 5.38 -20.04 -17.36
CA LEU A 121 5.82 -18.69 -17.68
C LEU A 121 6.15 -18.57 -19.18
N ASP A 122 6.92 -19.53 -19.71
CA ASP A 122 7.26 -19.60 -21.12
C ASP A 122 6.02 -19.79 -22.02
N ALA A 123 5.07 -20.62 -21.60
CA ALA A 123 3.80 -20.78 -22.30
C ALA A 123 3.01 -19.47 -22.37
N LEU A 124 2.98 -18.71 -21.28
CA LEU A 124 2.29 -17.41 -21.19
C LEU A 124 2.98 -16.35 -22.07
N ILE A 125 4.32 -16.31 -22.06
CA ILE A 125 5.12 -15.44 -22.93
C ILE A 125 4.87 -15.78 -24.40
N ASN A 126 4.83 -17.07 -24.75
CA ASN A 126 4.53 -17.50 -26.12
C ASN A 126 3.09 -17.15 -26.54
N GLN A 127 2.12 -17.30 -25.64
CA GLN A 127 0.73 -16.91 -25.90
C GLN A 127 0.61 -15.40 -26.15
N LEU A 128 1.32 -14.57 -25.38
CA LEU A 128 1.41 -13.13 -25.59
C LEU A 128 2.07 -12.78 -26.93
N ARG A 129 3.14 -13.49 -27.32
CA ARG A 129 3.80 -13.29 -28.63
C ARG A 129 2.90 -13.61 -29.81
N ILE A 130 2.07 -14.66 -29.71
CA ILE A 130 1.10 -15.02 -30.75
C ILE A 130 0.01 -13.95 -30.84
N HIS A 131 -0.51 -13.49 -29.69
CA HIS A 131 -1.60 -12.53 -29.64
C HIS A 131 -1.18 -11.11 -30.06
N TYR A 132 0.08 -10.73 -29.84
CA TYR A 132 0.61 -9.39 -30.15
C TYR A 132 1.77 -9.44 -31.14
N SER A 133 1.57 -10.09 -32.29
CA SER A 133 2.59 -10.28 -33.34
C SER A 133 3.23 -9.00 -33.91
N ARG A 134 2.64 -7.82 -33.64
CA ARG A 134 3.11 -6.51 -34.11
C ARG A 134 3.66 -5.59 -33.01
N ALA A 135 3.54 -5.95 -31.73
CA ALA A 135 4.13 -5.19 -30.65
C ALA A 135 5.62 -5.55 -30.58
N GLY A 136 6.46 -4.75 -31.23
CA GLY A 136 7.91 -4.97 -31.23
C GLY A 136 8.47 -5.02 -29.81
N ILE A 137 9.55 -5.78 -29.60
CA ILE A 137 10.25 -5.99 -28.31
C ILE A 137 10.48 -4.68 -27.55
N ARG A 138 10.70 -3.56 -28.27
CA ARG A 138 10.85 -2.21 -27.71
C ARG A 138 9.64 -1.70 -26.93
N MET A 139 8.42 -2.16 -27.23
CA MET A 139 7.21 -1.74 -26.52
C MET A 139 7.08 -2.38 -25.13
N ILE A 140 7.69 -3.56 -24.94
CA ILE A 140 7.66 -4.29 -23.66
C ILE A 140 8.67 -3.67 -22.69
N ASP A 141 9.87 -3.32 -23.17
CA ASP A 141 10.90 -2.69 -22.33
C ASP A 141 10.53 -1.26 -21.90
N ASP A 142 9.96 -0.46 -22.82
CA ASP A 142 9.63 0.95 -22.54
C ASP A 142 8.25 1.11 -21.87
N GLY A 143 7.30 0.20 -22.15
CA GLY A 143 5.95 0.21 -21.59
C GLY A 143 5.91 -0.20 -20.11
N TYR A 144 6.64 -1.25 -19.73
CA TYR A 144 6.69 -1.71 -18.33
C TYR A 144 7.43 -0.74 -17.41
N SER A 145 8.52 -0.12 -17.88
CA SER A 145 9.21 0.93 -17.10
C SER A 145 8.33 2.14 -16.86
N ARG A 146 7.51 2.56 -17.83
CA ARG A 146 6.58 3.69 -17.67
C ARG A 146 5.38 3.34 -16.78
N LEU A 147 4.88 2.09 -16.84
CA LEU A 147 3.83 1.61 -15.94
C LEU A 147 4.31 1.64 -14.48
N ILE A 148 5.53 1.15 -14.22
CA ILE A 148 6.14 1.14 -12.88
C ILE A 148 6.44 2.58 -12.41
N THR A 149 6.88 3.46 -13.32
CA THR A 149 7.15 4.88 -12.99
C THR A 149 5.86 5.67 -12.74
N GLY A 150 4.79 5.40 -13.50
CA GLY A 150 3.46 5.98 -13.30
C GLY A 150 2.81 5.52 -11.99
N LEU A 151 2.95 4.25 -11.63
CA LEU A 151 2.54 3.72 -10.32
C LEU A 151 3.32 4.34 -9.16
N ARG A 152 4.58 4.74 -9.38
CA ARG A 152 5.43 5.37 -8.35
C ARG A 152 5.23 6.89 -8.22
N ALA A 153 4.74 7.56 -9.25
CA ALA A 153 4.43 9.00 -9.25
C ALA A 153 3.05 9.34 -8.67
N SER A 154 2.16 8.35 -8.49
CA SER A 154 0.80 8.55 -7.97
C SER A 154 0.73 8.41 -6.45
N ASN A 155 1.18 9.44 -5.73
CA ASN A 155 0.93 9.60 -4.29
C ASN A 155 -0.39 10.35 -3.98
N ASN A 156 -1.31 10.48 -4.96
CA ASN A 156 -2.62 11.11 -4.74
C ASN A 156 -3.86 10.21 -4.99
N ASN A 157 -3.71 8.99 -5.51
CA ASN A 157 -4.78 7.97 -5.68
C ASN A 157 -6.17 8.48 -6.09
N ARG A 158 -6.28 9.59 -6.84
CA ARG A 158 -7.54 10.02 -7.43
C ARG A 158 -7.70 9.30 -8.76
N GLY A 159 -8.75 8.48 -8.90
CA GLY A 159 -9.03 7.72 -10.12
C GLY A 159 -9.16 8.59 -11.38
N GLN A 160 -9.52 9.86 -11.22
CA GLN A 160 -9.55 10.86 -12.30
C GLN A 160 -8.18 11.08 -12.95
N THR A 161 -7.09 11.12 -12.18
CA THR A 161 -5.73 11.37 -12.69
C THR A 161 -5.23 10.18 -13.53
N VAL A 162 -5.57 8.97 -13.10
CA VAL A 162 -5.23 7.73 -13.81
C VAL A 162 -6.00 7.65 -15.14
N MET A 163 -7.29 8.01 -15.13
CA MET A 163 -8.10 8.06 -16.35
C MET A 163 -7.61 9.13 -17.33
N SER A 164 -7.20 10.31 -16.86
CA SER A 164 -6.66 11.36 -17.73
C SER A 164 -5.31 10.99 -18.35
N LEU A 165 -4.46 10.26 -17.64
CA LEU A 165 -3.20 9.75 -18.19
C LEU A 165 -3.44 8.67 -19.26
N PHE A 166 -4.54 7.92 -19.15
CA PHE A 166 -4.90 6.88 -20.10
C PHE A 166 -5.54 7.42 -21.39
N LEU A 167 -6.21 8.58 -21.33
CA LEU A 167 -6.90 9.18 -22.48
C LEU A 167 -6.06 10.21 -23.26
N LEU A 168 -4.93 10.66 -22.72
CA LEU A 168 -4.01 11.62 -23.37
C LEU A 168 -2.86 10.94 -24.14
N ALA A 169 -2.80 9.61 -24.15
CA ALA A 169 -1.83 8.81 -24.90
C ALA A 169 -2.51 8.15 -26.12
#